data_AF-A0A0F9E375-F1
#
_entry.id   AF-A0A0F9E375-F1
#
_cell.length_a   1.000
_cell.length_b   1.000
_cell.length_c   1.000
_cell.angle_alpha   90.00
_cell.angle_beta   90.00
_cell.angle_gamma   90.00
#
_symmetry.space_group_name_H-M   'P 1'
#
loop_
_entity.id
_entity.type
_entity.pdbx_description
1 polymer ?
#
loop_
_entity_poly.entity_id
_entity_poly.type
_entity_poly.pdbx_seq_one_letter_code
_entity_poly.pdbx_strand_id
1 'polypeptide(L)' 'MARPLRIEFAGAIYHVTARGNERRAIVRDDVDRLKWLSVVERTVDRHG' A
#
# COMPACT_ATOMS: atom_id res chain seq x y z
N MET A 1 -8.70 10.56 -19.20
CA MET A 1 -8.22 11.64 -18.29
C MET A 1 -6.85 11.26 -17.76
N ALA A 2 -5.87 12.14 -17.87
CA ALA A 2 -4.57 11.93 -17.25
C ALA A 2 -4.71 12.07 -15.73
N ARG A 3 -4.13 11.14 -14.97
CA ARG A 3 -3.99 11.31 -13.52
C ARG A 3 -2.96 12.40 -13.26
N PRO A 4 -3.15 13.29 -12.26
CA PRO A 4 -2.14 14.25 -11.87
C PRO A 4 -0.81 13.58 -11.53
N LEU A 5 0.30 14.31 -11.74
CA LEU A 5 1.63 13.85 -11.38
C LEU A 5 1.71 13.62 -9.86
N ARG A 6 2.33 12.50 -9.46
CA ARG A 6 2.68 12.25 -8.05
C ARG A 6 4.01 12.96 -7.79
N ILE A 7 3.96 14.09 -7.10
CA ILE A 7 5.15 14.91 -6.85
C ILE A 7 5.94 14.29 -5.70
N GLU A 8 7.22 14.03 -5.96
CA GLU A 8 8.16 13.45 -5.00
C GLU A 8 9.11 14.53 -4.44
N PHE A 9 9.23 14.63 -3.12
CA PHE A 9 10.19 15.54 -2.47
C PHE A 9 10.66 15.00 -1.11
N ALA A 10 11.84 15.43 -0.68
CA ALA A 10 12.47 14.93 0.55
C ALA A 10 11.62 15.25 1.79
N GLY A 11 11.42 14.24 2.64
CA GLY A 11 10.65 14.37 3.89
C GLY A 11 9.13 14.45 3.71
N ALA A 12 8.62 14.30 2.48
CA ALA A 12 7.18 14.28 2.24
C ALA A 12 6.49 13.08 2.90
N ILE A 13 5.22 13.29 3.28
CA ILE A 13 4.34 12.22 3.77
C ILE A 13 3.27 11.96 2.72
N TYR A 14 3.14 10.71 2.30
CA TYR A 14 2.19 10.28 1.28
C TYR A 14 1.09 9.40 1.87
N HIS A 15 -0.16 9.67 1.50
CA HIS A 15 -1.26 8.75 1.76
C HIS A 15 -1.36 7.72 0.63
N VAL A 16 -1.00 6.46 0.93
CA VAL A 16 -1.09 5.35 -0.01
C VAL A 16 -2.31 4.51 0.32
N THR A 17 -3.19 4.30 -0.66
CA THR A 17 -4.36 3.44 -0.51
C THR A 17 -4.36 2.36 -1.59
N ALA A 18 -4.87 1.18 -1.23
CA ALA A 18 -5.12 0.09 -2.15
C ALA A 18 -6.62 -0.24 -2.13
N ARG A 19 -7.14 -0.69 -3.27
CA ARG A 19 -8.53 -1.14 -3.41
C ARG A 19 -8.51 -2.54 -3.98
N GLY A 20 -9.25 -3.46 -3.36
CA GLY A 20 -9.35 -4.82 -3.87
C GLY A 20 -9.99 -4.85 -5.25
N ASN A 21 -9.60 -5.85 -6.04
CA ASN A 21 -10.16 -6.04 -7.37
C ASN A 21 -11.69 -6.16 -7.26
N GLU A 22 -12.42 -5.43 -8.10
CA GLU A 22 -13.89 -5.38 -8.07
C GLU A 22 -14.49 -4.92 -6.72
N ARG A 23 -13.79 -4.08 -5.94
CA ARG A 23 -14.18 -3.68 -4.56
C ARG A 23 -14.19 -4.82 -3.55
N ARG A 24 -13.64 -5.98 -3.87
CA ARG A 24 -13.55 -7.08 -2.90
C ARG A 24 -12.66 -6.72 -1.72
N ALA A 25 -12.83 -7.46 -0.64
CA ALA A 25 -11.92 -7.40 0.50
C ALA A 25 -10.48 -7.70 0.04
N ILE A 26 -9.51 -6.95 0.56
CA ILE A 26 -8.08 -7.11 0.22
C ILE A 26 -7.47 -8.27 1.02
N VAL A 27 -8.05 -8.59 2.17
CA VAL A 27 -7.64 -9.66 3.07
C VAL A 27 -8.87 -10.51 3.39
N ARG A 28 -8.67 -11.81 3.59
CA ARG A 28 -9.75 -12.78 3.83
C ARG A 28 -10.17 -12.86 5.29
N ASP A 29 -9.19 -12.78 6.18
CA ASP A 29 -9.34 -12.87 7.63
C ASP A 29 -8.17 -12.16 8.33
N ASP A 30 -8.15 -12.19 9.66
CA ASP A 30 -7.11 -11.54 10.45
C ASP A 30 -5.71 -12.17 10.28
N VAL A 31 -5.64 -13.48 10.05
CA VAL A 31 -4.36 -14.17 9.84
C VAL A 31 -3.76 -13.77 8.48
N ASP A 32 -4.59 -13.70 7.45
CA ASP A 32 -4.24 -13.20 6.12
C ASP A 32 -3.82 -11.73 6.19
N ARG A 33 -4.49 -10.91 7.01
CA ARG A 33 -4.11 -9.52 7.26
C ARG A 33 -2.73 -9.41 7.88
N LEU A 34 -2.41 -10.23 8.89
CA LEU A 34 -1.09 -10.22 9.51
C LEU A 34 0.01 -10.62 8.52
N LYS A 35 -0.24 -11.64 7.68
CA LYS A 35 0.67 -12.02 6.60
C LYS A 35 0.88 -10.87 5.62
N TRP A 36 -0.19 -10.19 5.23
CA TRP A 36 -0.08 -9.05 4.32
C TRP A 36 0.78 -7.93 4.95
N LEU A 37 0.53 -7.57 6.21
CA LEU A 37 1.34 -6.56 6.91
C LEU A 37 2.83 -6.93 6.96
N SER A 38 3.18 -8.20 7.17
CA SER A 38 4.60 -8.65 7.16
C SER A 38 5.29 -8.44 5.80
N VAL A 39 4.54 -8.54 4.70
CA VAL A 39 5.08 -8.28 3.35
C VAL A 39 5.24 -6.78 3.12
N VAL A 40 4.31 -5.95 3.63
CA VAL A 40 4.43 -4.48 3.58
C VAL A 40 5.67 -4.02 4.33
N GLU A 41 5.85 -4.50 5.57
CA GLU A 41 7.01 -4.22 6.40
C GLU A 41 8.31 -4.53 5.67
N ARG A 42 8.47 -5.76 5.16
CA ARG A 42 9.65 -6.17 4.40
C ARG A 42 9.89 -5.32 3.14
N THR A 43 8.84 -4.78 2.53
CA THR A 43 8.96 -3.89 1.37
C THR A 43 9.52 -2.54 1.78
N VAL A 44 9.06 -2.00 2.91
CA VAL A 44 9.60 -0.77 3.50
C VAL A 44 11.07 -0.98 3.87
N ASP A 45 11.43 -2.08 4.53
CA ASP A 45 12.83 -2.35 4.90
C ASP A 45 13.78 -2.41 3.69
N ARG A 46 13.29 -2.84 2.53
CA ARG A 46 14.09 -2.98 1.31
C ARG A 46 14.17 -1.69 0.48
N HIS A 47 13.16 -0.84 0.53
CA HIS A 47 12.97 0.26 -0.43
C HIS A 47 12.70 1.63 0.19
N GLY A 48 12.40 1.70 1.49
CA GLY A 48 12.26 2.94 2.25
C GLY A 48 13.61 3.50 2.66
#